data_AF-A0A829D5B3-F1
#
_entry.id   AF-A0A829D5B3-F1
#
_cell.length_a   1.000
_cell.length_b   1.000
_cell.length_c   1.000
_cell.angle_alpha   90.00
_cell.angle_beta   90.00
_cell.angle_gamma   90.00
#
_symmetry.space_group_name_H-M   'P 1'
#
loop_
_entity.id
_entity.type
_entity.pdbx_description
1 polymer ?
#
loop_
_entity_poly.entity_id
_entity_poly.type
_entity_poly.pdbx_seq_one_letter_code
_entity_poly.pdbx_strand_id
1 'polypeptide(L)'
;MSLLYNEIRTFSDFSEKITGKENFEFINSFLGKVGPAIRERDGFIDKYFGEAFLALFPPEPEKALESAIEIQRILREFNRERIANGKDPIRSGSGIHTGPILLGTIGETERMESTVISSSVNVASKIVQLSRTYESSLLITDSTLFRLTNSSEYFYRVVDRIQIRDQRSIYTVLEVLNGLPENLIDSYMKTREEFEHGILLFREKHFEEACLIFNRILEKNRVDQAARVYLEKSVHNCRFGVPENWQGITLLED
;
A
#
# COMPACT_ATOMS: atom_id res chain seq x y z
N MET A 1 12.38 10.79 -7.59
CA MET A 1 10.96 11.19 -7.54
C MET A 1 10.25 10.20 -6.64
N SER A 2 9.24 10.64 -5.89
CA SER A 2 8.35 9.71 -5.17
C SER A 2 7.08 9.50 -5.98
N LEU A 3 6.69 8.24 -6.13
CA LEU A 3 5.50 7.82 -6.86
C LEU A 3 4.49 7.32 -5.83
N LEU A 4 3.33 7.95 -5.78
CA LEU A 4 2.19 7.52 -4.98
C LEU A 4 1.17 6.88 -5.93
N TYR A 5 0.96 5.59 -5.78
CA TYR A 5 -0.13 4.89 -6.43
C TYR A 5 -1.24 4.70 -5.41
N ASN A 6 -2.47 5.11 -5.72
CA ASN A 6 -3.63 4.85 -4.88
C ASN A 6 -4.70 4.13 -5.69
N GLU A 7 -5.40 3.21 -5.04
CA GLU A 7 -6.43 2.40 -5.67
C GLU A 7 -7.60 2.19 -4.71
N ILE A 8 -8.82 2.44 -5.18
CA ILE A 8 -10.05 2.08 -4.45
C ILE A 8 -10.24 0.57 -4.54
N ARG A 9 -10.22 -0.09 -3.39
CA ARG A 9 -10.54 -1.52 -3.26
C ARG A 9 -12.05 -1.71 -3.37
N THR A 10 -12.46 -2.89 -3.85
CA THR A 10 -13.87 -3.29 -4.03
C THR A 10 -14.66 -2.40 -5.00
N PHE A 11 -13.99 -1.69 -5.91
CA PHE A 11 -14.67 -0.87 -6.92
C PHE A 11 -15.50 -1.73 -7.88
N SER A 12 -14.98 -2.88 -8.32
CA SER A 12 -15.68 -3.77 -9.25
C SER A 12 -17.06 -4.19 -8.74
N ASP A 13 -17.13 -4.75 -7.52
CA ASP A 13 -18.38 -5.18 -6.88
C ASP A 13 -19.38 -4.02 -6.65
N PHE A 14 -18.86 -2.81 -6.42
CA PHE A 14 -19.67 -1.60 -6.24
C PHE A 14 -20.19 -1.08 -7.60
N SER A 15 -19.33 -1.07 -8.61
CA SER A 15 -19.58 -0.48 -9.92
C SER A 15 -20.61 -1.25 -10.73
N GLU A 16 -20.74 -2.56 -10.50
CA GLU A 16 -21.77 -3.42 -11.12
C GLU A 16 -23.18 -3.14 -10.58
N LYS A 17 -23.29 -2.52 -9.40
CA LYS A 17 -24.57 -2.25 -8.73
C LYS A 17 -25.16 -0.88 -9.03
N ILE A 18 -24.43 -0.02 -9.76
CA ILE A 18 -24.84 1.35 -10.06
C ILE A 18 -24.72 1.65 -11.56
N THR A 19 -25.43 2.68 -12.01
CA THR A 19 -25.38 3.11 -13.41
C THR A 19 -24.03 3.71 -13.77
N GLY A 20 -23.68 3.72 -15.07
CA GLY A 20 -22.45 4.37 -15.54
C GLY A 20 -22.34 5.84 -15.11
N LYS A 21 -23.45 6.58 -15.10
CA LYS A 21 -23.49 7.97 -14.63
C LYS A 21 -23.14 8.07 -13.13
N GLU A 22 -23.75 7.24 -12.29
CA GLU A 22 -23.47 7.21 -10.86
C GLU A 22 -22.02 6.80 -10.56
N ASN A 23 -21.45 5.90 -11.37
CA ASN A 23 -20.03 5.53 -11.28
C ASN A 23 -19.12 6.74 -11.51
N PHE A 24 -19.35 7.50 -12.59
CA PHE A 24 -18.55 8.72 -12.86
C PHE A 24 -18.74 9.79 -11.77
N GLU A 25 -19.98 10.00 -11.29
CA GLU A 25 -20.24 10.95 -10.19
C GLU A 25 -19.53 10.54 -8.90
N PHE A 26 -19.50 9.24 -8.60
CA PHE A 26 -18.77 8.69 -7.45
C PHE A 26 -17.27 8.91 -7.57
N ILE A 27 -16.66 8.51 -8.70
CA ILE A 27 -15.22 8.66 -8.92
C ILE A 27 -14.84 10.14 -8.82
N ASN A 28 -15.57 11.01 -9.51
CA ASN A 28 -15.30 12.45 -9.50
C ASN A 28 -15.48 13.08 -8.11
N SER A 29 -16.45 12.61 -7.32
CA SER A 29 -16.66 13.07 -5.95
C SER A 29 -15.47 12.70 -5.05
N PHE A 30 -14.97 11.46 -5.15
CA PHE A 30 -13.81 11.02 -4.39
C PHE A 30 -12.53 11.73 -4.83
N LEU A 31 -12.26 11.75 -6.15
CA LEU A 31 -11.08 12.43 -6.71
C LEU A 31 -11.10 13.93 -6.48
N GLY A 32 -12.29 14.56 -6.43
CA GLY A 32 -12.45 15.97 -6.08
C GLY A 32 -11.98 16.30 -4.66
N LYS A 33 -12.04 15.34 -3.73
CA LYS A 33 -11.48 15.49 -2.37
C LYS A 33 -9.99 15.12 -2.30
N VAL A 34 -9.55 14.10 -3.05
CA VAL A 34 -8.16 13.62 -3.05
C VAL A 34 -7.20 14.52 -3.82
N GLY A 35 -7.61 15.08 -4.95
CA GLY A 35 -6.78 15.94 -5.80
C GLY A 35 -6.15 17.12 -5.06
N PRO A 36 -6.91 17.89 -4.24
CA PRO A 36 -6.35 18.93 -3.38
C PRO A 36 -5.26 18.43 -2.44
N ALA A 37 -5.44 17.28 -1.77
CA ALA A 37 -4.47 16.76 -0.82
C ALA A 37 -3.09 16.47 -1.44
N ILE A 38 -3.08 16.09 -2.72
CA ILE A 38 -1.86 15.88 -3.51
C ILE A 38 -1.24 17.23 -3.91
N ARG A 39 -2.06 18.15 -4.46
CA ARG A 39 -1.59 19.43 -4.99
C ARG A 39 -1.07 20.37 -3.90
N GLU A 40 -1.70 20.39 -2.74
CA GLU A 40 -1.28 21.21 -1.58
C GLU A 40 0.08 20.77 -1.02
N ARG A 41 0.55 19.57 -1.38
CA ARG A 41 1.86 19.03 -1.04
C ARG A 41 2.76 18.91 -2.27
N ASP A 42 2.61 19.84 -3.21
CA ASP A 42 3.41 19.95 -4.45
C ASP A 42 3.45 18.69 -5.33
N GLY A 43 2.52 17.76 -5.14
CA GLY A 43 2.34 16.62 -6.00
C GLY A 43 1.47 16.95 -7.21
N PHE A 44 1.59 16.14 -8.24
CA PHE A 44 0.67 16.17 -9.37
C PHE A 44 0.21 14.77 -9.75
N ILE A 45 -1.06 14.64 -10.14
CA ILE A 45 -1.60 13.39 -10.68
C ILE A 45 -1.17 13.32 -12.14
N ASP A 46 -0.34 12.32 -12.47
CA ASP A 46 0.10 12.03 -13.83
C ASP A 46 -1.07 11.50 -14.65
N LYS A 47 -1.76 10.47 -14.12
CA LYS A 47 -2.94 9.90 -14.77
C LYS A 47 -3.85 9.11 -13.82
N TYR A 48 -5.07 8.93 -14.30
CA TYR A 48 -6.09 8.07 -13.70
C TYR A 48 -6.17 6.75 -14.47
N PHE A 49 -6.36 5.65 -13.74
CA PHE A 49 -6.53 4.29 -14.26
C PHE A 49 -7.80 3.69 -13.65
N GLY A 50 -8.96 3.97 -14.23
CA GLY A 50 -10.24 3.56 -13.65
C GLY A 50 -10.42 4.13 -12.24
N GLU A 51 -10.42 3.26 -11.24
CA GLU A 51 -10.54 3.55 -9.81
C GLU A 51 -9.21 3.85 -9.09
N ALA A 52 -8.12 3.91 -9.84
CA ALA A 52 -6.78 4.19 -9.34
C ALA A 52 -6.20 5.47 -9.95
N PHE A 53 -5.14 5.99 -9.33
CA PHE A 53 -4.34 7.06 -9.91
C PHE A 53 -2.87 6.92 -9.54
N LEU A 54 -2.03 7.51 -10.39
CA LEU A 54 -0.60 7.70 -10.12
C LEU A 54 -0.32 9.19 -9.93
N ALA A 55 0.22 9.53 -8.77
CA ALA A 55 0.72 10.86 -8.47
C ALA A 55 2.25 10.85 -8.33
N LEU A 56 2.86 11.92 -8.81
CA LEU A 56 4.30 12.14 -8.71
C LEU A 56 4.57 13.32 -7.79
N PHE A 57 5.59 13.15 -6.96
CA PHE A 57 6.07 14.16 -6.04
C PHE A 57 7.54 14.43 -6.34
N PRO A 58 7.90 15.72 -6.58
CA PRO A 58 9.29 16.21 -6.53
C PRO A 58 10.04 15.61 -5.33
N PRO A 59 11.38 15.56 -5.34
CA PRO A 59 12.21 14.61 -4.58
C PRO A 59 12.10 14.56 -3.04
N GLU A 60 11.11 15.20 -2.44
CA GLU A 60 10.71 15.16 -1.03
C GLU A 60 9.68 14.02 -0.79
N PRO A 61 10.10 12.83 -0.34
CA PRO A 61 9.19 11.71 -0.05
C PRO A 61 8.17 11.99 1.07
N GLU A 62 8.46 12.92 1.98
CA GLU A 62 7.56 13.38 3.05
C GLU A 62 6.24 13.87 2.47
N LYS A 63 6.28 14.67 1.39
CA LYS A 63 5.09 15.21 0.72
C LYS A 63 4.19 14.10 0.16
N ALA A 64 4.78 13.06 -0.44
CA ALA A 64 4.03 11.90 -0.92
C ALA A 64 3.41 11.13 0.25
N LEU A 65 4.16 10.96 1.34
CA LEU A 65 3.75 10.22 2.52
C LEU A 65 2.62 10.93 3.26
N GLU A 66 2.75 12.23 3.52
CA GLU A 66 1.72 13.08 4.11
C GLU A 66 0.46 13.16 3.24
N SER A 67 0.61 13.20 1.92
CA SER A 67 -0.54 13.13 1.00
C SER A 67 -1.29 11.81 1.16
N ALA A 68 -0.57 10.70 1.24
CA ALA A 68 -1.18 9.39 1.42
C ALA A 68 -1.86 9.23 2.78
N ILE A 69 -1.28 9.80 3.84
CA ILE A 69 -1.89 9.86 5.18
C ILE A 69 -3.18 10.68 5.14
N GLU A 70 -3.17 11.84 4.48
CA GLU A 70 -4.34 12.69 4.34
C GLU A 70 -5.46 12.03 3.51
N ILE A 71 -5.11 11.29 2.46
CA ILE A 71 -6.07 10.49 1.68
C ILE A 71 -6.81 9.49 2.57
N GLN A 72 -6.15 8.90 3.57
CA GLN A 72 -6.81 8.00 4.52
C GLN A 72 -7.77 8.73 5.46
N ARG A 73 -7.45 9.97 5.84
CA ARG A 73 -8.38 10.85 6.60
C ARG A 73 -9.61 11.19 5.75
N ILE A 74 -9.40 11.62 4.51
CA ILE A 74 -10.46 11.91 3.54
C ILE A 74 -11.36 10.68 3.32
N LEU A 75 -10.78 9.49 3.15
CA LEU A 75 -11.52 8.24 2.97
C LEU A 75 -12.45 7.97 4.17
N ARG A 76 -11.97 8.17 5.40
CA ARG A 76 -12.78 7.96 6.60
C ARG A 76 -13.97 8.92 6.65
N GLU A 77 -13.76 10.20 6.33
CA GLU A 77 -14.84 11.20 6.28
C GLU A 77 -15.83 10.90 5.15
N PHE A 78 -15.32 10.57 3.97
CA PHE A 78 -16.14 10.15 2.83
C PHE A 78 -16.99 8.92 3.15
N ASN A 79 -16.44 7.93 3.86
CA ASN A 79 -17.20 6.76 4.30
C ASN A 79 -18.26 7.09 5.35
N ARG A 80 -18.00 8.03 6.27
CA ARG A 80 -19.03 8.51 7.21
C ARG A 80 -20.21 9.14 6.46
N GLU A 81 -19.94 9.98 5.47
CA GLU A 81 -20.97 10.58 4.61
C GLU A 81 -21.76 9.50 3.84
N ARG A 82 -21.07 8.50 3.29
CA ARG A 82 -21.72 7.39 2.56
C ARG A 82 -22.65 6.58 3.44
N ILE A 83 -22.17 6.17 4.62
CA ILE A 83 -22.97 5.39 5.58
C ILE A 83 -24.19 6.18 6.03
N ALA A 84 -24.04 7.48 6.32
CA ALA A 84 -25.17 8.34 6.67
C ALA A 84 -26.24 8.45 5.57
N ASN A 85 -25.84 8.23 4.31
CA ASN A 85 -26.73 8.19 3.15
C ASN A 85 -27.17 6.77 2.74
N GLY A 86 -26.97 5.77 3.62
CA GLY A 86 -27.38 4.38 3.35
C GLY A 86 -26.55 3.68 2.27
N LYS A 87 -25.33 4.16 1.98
CA LYS A 87 -24.41 3.58 0.99
C LYS A 87 -23.29 2.81 1.68
N ASP A 88 -22.83 1.75 1.04
CA ASP A 88 -21.70 0.95 1.53
C ASP A 88 -20.41 1.78 1.56
N PRO A 89 -19.58 1.64 2.62
CA PRO A 89 -18.26 2.26 2.66
C PRO A 89 -17.34 1.62 1.61
N ILE A 90 -16.33 2.37 1.19
CA ILE A 90 -15.28 1.91 0.29
C ILE A 90 -13.97 1.74 1.04
N ARG A 91 -13.07 0.94 0.49
CA ARG A 91 -11.70 0.79 1.00
C ARG A 91 -10.74 1.35 -0.06
N SER A 92 -9.56 1.82 0.34
CA SER A 92 -8.48 2.15 -0.60
C SER A 92 -7.13 1.77 -0.04
N GLY A 93 -6.18 1.51 -0.94
CA GLY A 93 -4.78 1.27 -0.59
C GLY A 93 -3.89 2.29 -1.28
N SER A 94 -2.82 2.69 -0.59
CA SER A 94 -1.75 3.52 -1.15
C SER A 94 -0.43 2.76 -1.15
N GLY A 95 0.32 2.87 -2.23
CA GLY A 95 1.70 2.37 -2.35
C GLY A 95 2.64 3.51 -2.73
N ILE A 96 3.73 3.67 -1.99
CA ILE A 96 4.77 4.67 -2.30
C ILE A 96 6.10 3.98 -2.60
N HIS A 97 6.69 4.38 -3.71
CA HIS A 97 8.06 4.03 -4.05
C HIS A 97 8.83 5.28 -4.47
N THR A 98 10.08 5.39 -4.02
CA THR A 98 10.97 6.49 -4.40
C THR A 98 12.12 5.95 -5.24
N GLY A 99 12.21 6.45 -6.48
CA GLY A 99 13.17 5.96 -7.45
C GLY A 99 13.38 6.89 -8.64
N PRO A 100 14.23 6.47 -9.60
CA PRO A 100 14.43 7.19 -10.84
C PRO A 100 13.19 7.11 -11.73
N ILE A 101 12.87 8.19 -12.43
CA ILE A 101 11.80 8.20 -13.43
C ILE A 101 12.24 8.91 -14.70
N LEU A 102 11.66 8.52 -15.84
CA LEU A 102 11.74 9.28 -17.08
C LEU A 102 10.36 9.88 -17.36
N LEU A 103 10.28 11.21 -17.33
CA LEU A 103 9.10 11.95 -17.74
C LEU A 103 9.29 12.39 -19.19
N GLY A 104 8.30 12.17 -20.03
CA GLY A 104 8.36 12.59 -21.43
C GLY A 104 6.97 12.62 -22.06
N THR A 105 6.91 13.03 -23.32
CA THR A 105 5.67 13.02 -24.11
C THR A 105 5.76 11.90 -25.14
N ILE A 106 4.72 11.07 -25.21
CA ILE A 106 4.61 9.94 -26.13
C ILE A 106 3.30 10.08 -26.89
N GLY A 107 3.30 9.72 -28.16
CA GLY A 107 2.10 9.80 -28.96
C GLY A 107 2.37 9.74 -30.45
N GLU A 108 1.29 9.90 -31.20
CA GLU A 108 1.32 10.13 -32.64
C GLU A 108 0.83 11.56 -32.93
N THR A 109 0.83 11.95 -34.20
CA THR A 109 0.55 13.31 -34.67
C THR A 109 -0.75 13.92 -34.12
N GLU A 110 -1.80 13.12 -33.91
CA GLU A 110 -3.12 13.59 -33.45
C GLU A 110 -3.36 13.37 -31.95
N ARG A 111 -2.48 12.63 -31.27
CA ARG A 111 -2.64 12.28 -29.85
C ARG A 111 -1.28 12.19 -29.15
N MET A 112 -0.95 13.25 -28.42
CA MET A 112 0.22 13.32 -27.54
C MET A 112 -0.20 13.28 -26.07
N GLU A 113 0.51 12.51 -25.26
CA GLU A 113 0.30 12.38 -23.82
C GLU A 113 1.63 12.52 -23.07
N SER A 114 1.68 13.41 -22.08
CA SER A 114 2.79 13.42 -21.12
C SER A 114 2.61 12.25 -20.16
N THR A 115 3.66 11.44 -19.99
CA THR A 115 3.60 10.24 -19.16
C THR A 115 4.96 9.94 -18.54
N VAL A 116 4.93 9.11 -17.51
CA VAL A 116 6.12 8.50 -16.93
C VAL A 116 6.38 7.13 -17.55
N ILE A 117 7.63 6.86 -17.92
CA ILE A 117 8.11 5.49 -18.14
C ILE A 117 9.22 5.20 -17.13
N SER A 118 9.00 4.24 -16.25
CA SER A 118 10.05 3.75 -15.35
C SER A 118 9.68 2.40 -14.75
N SER A 119 10.69 1.58 -14.46
CA SER A 119 10.55 0.42 -13.56
C SER A 119 9.98 0.84 -12.19
N SER A 120 10.24 2.06 -11.73
CA SER A 120 9.66 2.61 -10.50
C SER A 120 8.13 2.74 -10.54
N VAL A 121 7.51 2.91 -11.71
CA VAL A 121 6.04 2.90 -11.84
C VAL A 121 5.50 1.50 -11.58
N ASN A 122 6.18 0.48 -12.14
CA ASN A 122 5.81 -0.92 -11.88
C ASN A 122 5.97 -1.25 -10.39
N VAL A 123 7.07 -0.83 -9.75
CA VAL A 123 7.25 -1.01 -8.30
C VAL A 123 6.10 -0.39 -7.52
N ALA A 124 5.76 0.88 -7.75
CA ALA A 124 4.67 1.54 -7.03
C ALA A 124 3.31 0.82 -7.22
N SER A 125 3.01 0.36 -8.43
CA SER A 125 1.83 -0.46 -8.75
C SER A 125 1.81 -1.77 -7.95
N LYS A 126 2.95 -2.48 -7.89
CA LYS A 126 3.05 -3.73 -7.14
C LYS A 126 2.95 -3.53 -5.63
N ILE A 127 3.45 -2.42 -5.11
CA ILE A 127 3.27 -2.07 -3.69
C ILE A 127 1.79 -1.84 -3.36
N VAL A 128 1.04 -1.10 -4.19
CA VAL A 128 -0.40 -0.92 -3.93
C VAL A 128 -1.18 -2.23 -4.07
N GLN A 129 -0.81 -3.11 -5.00
CA GLN A 129 -1.42 -4.44 -5.11
C GLN A 129 -1.15 -5.29 -3.85
N LEU A 130 0.09 -5.30 -3.35
CA LEU A 130 0.47 -6.00 -2.12
C LEU A 130 -0.31 -5.49 -0.90
N SER A 131 -0.70 -4.22 -0.89
CA SER A 131 -1.52 -3.64 0.18
C SER A 131 -2.87 -4.35 0.34
N ARG A 132 -3.38 -5.01 -0.71
CA ARG A 132 -4.60 -5.83 -0.65
C ARG A 132 -4.40 -7.10 0.18
N THR A 133 -3.25 -7.76 0.03
CA THR A 133 -2.89 -8.98 0.76
C THR A 133 -2.86 -8.76 2.27
N TYR A 134 -2.25 -7.64 2.68
CA TYR A 134 -2.09 -7.29 4.10
C TYR A 134 -3.23 -6.43 4.66
N GLU A 135 -4.21 -6.09 3.82
CA GLU A 135 -5.24 -5.07 4.08
C GLU A 135 -4.71 -3.69 4.53
N SER A 136 -3.40 -3.44 4.41
CA SER A 136 -2.71 -2.22 4.83
C SER A 136 -3.16 -0.97 4.08
N SER A 137 -3.53 0.11 4.76
CA SER A 137 -3.95 1.36 4.09
C SER A 137 -2.83 2.04 3.30
N LEU A 138 -1.58 1.90 3.75
CA LEU A 138 -0.42 2.56 3.16
C LEU A 138 0.82 1.69 3.30
N LEU A 139 1.42 1.33 2.17
CA LEU A 139 2.70 0.65 2.09
C LEU A 139 3.75 1.55 1.44
N ILE A 140 4.98 1.47 1.92
CA ILE A 140 6.14 2.14 1.31
C ILE A 140 7.29 1.16 1.12
N THR A 141 8.16 1.42 0.15
CA THR A 141 9.45 0.72 0.06
C THR A 141 10.50 1.33 1.01
N ASP A 142 11.49 0.54 1.39
CA ASP A 142 12.72 1.00 2.05
C ASP A 142 13.38 2.19 1.34
N SER A 143 13.34 2.22 0.02
CA SER A 143 13.86 3.30 -0.82
C SER A 143 13.19 4.65 -0.52
N THR A 144 11.91 4.62 -0.13
CA THR A 144 11.18 5.81 0.35
C THR A 144 11.60 6.16 1.77
N LEU A 145 11.62 5.17 2.68
CA LEU A 145 11.99 5.37 4.08
C LEU A 145 13.40 5.99 4.24
N PHE A 146 14.39 5.50 3.50
CA PHE A 146 15.78 5.98 3.57
C PHE A 146 15.98 7.40 3.05
N ARG A 147 14.99 7.95 2.34
CA ARG A 147 15.02 9.33 1.84
C ARG A 147 14.23 10.30 2.70
N LEU A 148 13.53 9.81 3.73
CA LEU A 148 12.90 10.68 4.72
C LEU A 148 13.97 11.32 5.61
N THR A 149 13.80 12.59 5.89
CA THR A 149 14.68 13.41 6.74
C THR A 149 14.51 13.04 8.21
N ASN A 150 13.27 12.80 8.65
CA ASN A 150 12.96 12.40 10.02
C ASN A 150 11.99 11.20 10.06
N SER A 151 12.50 10.02 9.74
CA SER A 151 11.69 8.80 9.76
C SER A 151 11.11 8.48 11.16
N SER A 152 11.70 9.00 12.24
CA SER A 152 11.25 8.74 13.61
C SER A 152 9.89 9.38 13.97
N GLU A 153 9.40 10.31 13.15
CA GLU A 153 8.07 10.93 13.32
C GLU A 153 6.91 10.02 12.87
N TYR A 154 7.22 8.93 12.18
CA TYR A 154 6.23 8.04 11.59
C TYR A 154 6.11 6.73 12.37
N PHE A 155 4.87 6.25 12.50
CA PHE A 155 4.57 4.93 13.00
C PHE A 155 4.56 3.96 11.84
N TYR A 156 5.51 3.04 11.82
CA TYR A 156 5.60 2.03 10.78
C TYR A 156 6.13 0.71 11.32
N ARG A 157 5.95 -0.35 10.54
CA ARG A 157 6.54 -1.67 10.78
C ARG A 157 6.96 -2.33 9.48
N VAL A 158 7.97 -3.19 9.52
CA VAL A 158 8.33 -4.02 8.36
C VAL A 158 7.27 -5.11 8.17
N VAL A 159 6.71 -5.22 6.97
CA VAL A 159 5.64 -6.19 6.66
C VAL A 159 6.00 -7.21 5.60
N ASP A 160 7.00 -6.96 4.74
CA ASP A 160 7.44 -7.97 3.76
C ASP A 160 8.83 -7.67 3.19
N ARG A 161 9.39 -8.65 2.48
CA ARG A 161 10.45 -8.45 1.49
C ARG A 161 9.99 -9.01 0.16
N ILE A 162 9.98 -8.17 -0.86
CA ILE A 162 9.47 -8.52 -2.17
C ILE A 162 10.54 -8.46 -3.24
N GLN A 163 10.31 -9.22 -4.31
CA GLN A 163 11.01 -9.09 -5.56
C GLN A 163 9.98 -9.15 -6.69
N ILE A 164 10.07 -8.20 -7.63
CA ILE A 164 9.24 -8.19 -8.84
C ILE A 164 9.90 -9.11 -9.86
N ARG A 165 9.10 -9.94 -10.53
CA ARG A 165 9.58 -10.86 -11.57
C ARG A 165 10.43 -10.10 -12.60
N ASP A 166 11.51 -10.75 -13.03
CA ASP A 166 12.49 -10.20 -13.98
C ASP A 166 13.27 -8.95 -13.50
N GLN A 167 13.06 -8.49 -12.26
CA GLN A 167 13.89 -7.47 -11.61
C GLN A 167 14.83 -8.11 -10.60
N ARG A 168 16.07 -7.59 -10.53
CA ARG A 168 17.08 -8.06 -9.56
C ARG A 168 16.90 -7.44 -8.17
N SER A 169 16.21 -6.31 -8.09
CA SER A 169 16.06 -5.55 -6.84
C SER A 169 15.10 -6.24 -5.89
N ILE A 170 15.52 -6.37 -4.64
CA ILE A 170 14.68 -6.80 -3.53
C ILE A 170 14.33 -5.55 -2.73
N TYR A 171 13.05 -5.37 -2.42
CA TYR A 171 12.57 -4.23 -1.64
C TYR A 171 12.06 -4.73 -0.29
N THR A 172 12.48 -4.08 0.79
CA THR A 172 11.78 -4.21 2.07
C THR A 172 10.55 -3.32 2.03
N VAL A 173 9.39 -3.87 2.39
CA VAL A 173 8.11 -3.17 2.41
C VAL A 173 7.73 -2.87 3.84
N LEU A 174 7.35 -1.62 4.08
CA LEU A 174 6.90 -1.13 5.37
C LEU A 174 5.45 -0.69 5.28
N GLU A 175 4.69 -0.99 6.31
CA GLU A 175 3.35 -0.46 6.51
C GLU A 175 3.43 0.81 7.36
N VAL A 176 2.87 1.91 6.88
CA VAL A 176 2.80 3.18 7.62
C VAL A 176 1.39 3.34 8.20
N LEU A 177 1.35 3.57 9.52
CA LEU A 177 0.14 3.49 10.33
C LEU A 177 -0.46 4.87 10.63
N ASN A 178 0.25 5.96 10.35
CA ASN A 178 -0.18 7.33 10.69
C ASN A 178 -1.55 7.74 10.13
N GLY A 179 -2.04 7.08 9.07
CA GLY A 179 -3.38 7.32 8.52
C GLY A 179 -4.52 6.65 9.29
N LEU A 180 -4.22 5.76 10.24
CA LEU A 180 -5.19 4.99 11.01
C LEU A 180 -5.73 5.79 12.22
N PRO A 181 -6.86 5.35 12.83
CA PRO A 181 -7.27 5.84 14.16
C PRO A 181 -6.20 5.53 15.23
N GLU A 182 -6.01 6.44 16.20
CA GLU A 182 -5.00 6.32 17.26
C GLU A 182 -5.05 4.97 18.00
N ASN A 183 -6.26 4.50 18.35
CA ASN A 183 -6.44 3.22 19.03
C ASN A 183 -5.96 2.02 18.19
N LEU A 184 -6.03 2.10 16.86
CA LEU A 184 -5.47 1.07 15.98
C LEU A 184 -3.95 1.21 15.92
N ILE A 185 -3.41 2.43 15.77
CA ILE A 185 -1.97 2.67 15.80
C ILE A 185 -1.35 2.06 17.05
N ASP A 186 -1.92 2.34 18.23
CA ASP A 186 -1.46 1.79 19.50
C ASP A 186 -1.49 0.26 19.52
N SER A 187 -2.53 -0.35 18.94
CA SER A 187 -2.66 -1.82 18.89
C SER A 187 -1.56 -2.47 18.03
N TYR A 188 -1.23 -1.87 16.88
CA TYR A 188 -0.15 -2.35 16.02
C TYR A 188 1.23 -2.08 16.63
N MET A 189 1.44 -0.91 17.23
CA MET A 189 2.71 -0.53 17.83
C MET A 189 3.04 -1.39 19.06
N LYS A 190 2.04 -1.77 19.87
CA LYS A 190 2.21 -2.70 21.01
C LYS A 190 2.73 -4.08 20.61
N THR A 191 2.43 -4.53 19.39
CA THR A 191 2.85 -5.85 18.89
C THR A 191 3.94 -5.75 17.83
N ARG A 192 4.48 -4.55 17.55
CA ARG A 192 5.41 -4.32 16.43
C ARG A 192 6.66 -5.19 16.51
N GLU A 193 7.35 -5.18 17.66
CA GLU A 193 8.59 -5.94 17.83
C GLU A 193 8.35 -7.45 17.73
N GLU A 194 7.28 -7.95 18.35
CA GLU A 194 6.87 -9.36 18.23
C GLU A 194 6.56 -9.71 16.76
N PHE A 195 5.88 -8.83 16.03
CA PHE A 195 5.51 -9.02 14.64
C PHE A 195 6.74 -9.08 13.72
N GLU A 196 7.65 -8.11 13.83
CA GLU A 196 8.87 -8.07 13.03
C GLU A 196 9.79 -9.27 13.35
N HIS A 197 9.83 -9.70 14.61
CA HIS A 197 10.55 -10.91 15.01
C HIS A 197 9.91 -12.18 14.42
N GLY A 198 8.58 -12.28 14.40
CA GLY A 198 7.87 -13.38 13.73
C GLY A 198 8.19 -13.50 12.25
N ILE A 199 8.33 -12.36 11.55
CA ILE A 199 8.76 -12.33 10.14
C ILE A 199 10.19 -12.86 9.98
N LEU A 200 11.11 -12.51 10.90
CA LEU A 200 12.48 -13.02 10.86
C LEU A 200 12.51 -14.55 11.02
N LEU A 201 11.81 -15.09 12.03
CA LEU A 201 11.71 -16.54 12.24
C LEU A 201 11.10 -17.24 11.03
N PHE A 202 10.02 -16.70 10.48
CA PHE A 202 9.40 -17.23 9.26
C PHE A 202 10.44 -17.34 8.11
N ARG A 203 11.25 -16.30 7.89
CA ARG A 203 12.28 -16.27 6.84
C ARG A 203 13.44 -17.22 7.10
N GLU A 204 13.76 -17.47 8.37
CA GLU A 204 14.78 -18.43 8.80
C GLU A 204 14.26 -19.88 8.83
N LYS A 205 13.04 -20.13 8.35
CA LYS A 205 12.37 -21.45 8.31
C LYS A 205 12.01 -22.01 9.70
N HIS A 206 12.02 -21.15 10.72
CA HIS A 206 11.52 -21.40 12.07
C HIS A 206 9.99 -21.25 12.10
N PHE A 207 9.28 -22.09 11.32
CA PHE A 207 7.85 -21.94 11.07
C PHE A 207 6.99 -22.23 12.31
N GLU A 208 7.41 -23.16 13.17
CA GLU A 208 6.71 -23.47 14.42
C GLU A 208 6.76 -22.28 15.38
N GLU A 209 7.94 -21.69 15.57
CA GLU A 209 8.11 -20.49 16.41
C GLU A 209 7.35 -19.28 15.82
N ALA A 210 7.40 -19.11 14.50
CA ALA A 210 6.64 -18.06 13.81
C ALA A 210 5.13 -18.22 14.04
N CYS A 211 4.58 -19.45 13.96
CA CYS A 211 3.16 -19.71 14.24
C CYS A 211 2.77 -19.25 15.65
N LEU A 212 3.58 -19.59 16.66
CA LEU A 212 3.31 -19.24 18.05
C LEU A 212 3.28 -17.71 18.25
N ILE A 213 4.20 -16.99 17.61
CA ILE A 213 4.25 -15.53 17.66
C ILE A 213 3.02 -14.92 16.99
N PHE A 214 2.70 -15.30 15.75
CA PHE A 214 1.58 -14.71 15.03
C PHE A 214 0.23 -15.03 15.69
N ASN A 215 0.07 -16.22 16.27
CA ASN A 215 -1.11 -16.54 17.06
C ASN A 215 -1.26 -15.62 18.29
N ARG A 216 -0.17 -15.39 19.04
CA ARG A 216 -0.16 -14.48 20.21
C ARG A 216 -0.46 -13.03 19.81
N ILE A 217 0.05 -12.58 18.66
CA ILE A 217 -0.26 -11.25 18.13
C ILE A 217 -1.76 -11.16 17.83
N LEU A 218 -2.34 -12.16 17.19
CA LEU A 218 -3.78 -12.19 16.87
C LEU A 218 -4.67 -12.29 18.12
N GLU A 219 -4.20 -12.87 19.22
CA GLU A 219 -4.91 -12.82 20.51
C GLU A 219 -5.01 -11.37 21.05
N LYS A 220 -3.95 -10.57 20.86
CA LYS A 220 -3.88 -9.16 21.29
C LYS A 220 -4.53 -8.19 20.28
N ASN A 221 -4.38 -8.47 19.00
CA ASN A 221 -4.83 -7.66 17.88
C ASN A 221 -5.45 -8.54 16.78
N ARG A 222 -6.73 -8.90 16.98
CA ARG A 222 -7.45 -9.81 16.09
C ARG A 222 -7.61 -9.29 14.66
N VAL A 223 -7.49 -7.97 14.44
CA VAL A 223 -7.69 -7.35 13.12
C VAL A 223 -6.39 -7.24 12.31
N ASP A 224 -5.25 -7.70 12.85
CA ASP A 224 -3.98 -7.67 12.14
C ASP A 224 -3.94 -8.71 11.01
N GLN A 225 -4.34 -8.28 9.81
CA GLN A 225 -4.38 -9.14 8.64
C GLN A 225 -2.98 -9.61 8.21
N ALA A 226 -1.94 -8.80 8.39
CA ALA A 226 -0.58 -9.23 8.08
C ALA A 226 -0.14 -10.38 8.99
N ALA A 227 -0.46 -10.31 10.28
CA ALA A 227 -0.17 -11.41 11.21
C ALA A 227 -0.92 -12.69 10.84
N ARG A 228 -2.18 -12.56 10.38
CA ARG A 228 -2.97 -13.69 9.89
C ARG A 228 -2.36 -14.35 8.64
N VAL A 229 -1.96 -13.55 7.66
CA VAL A 229 -1.29 -14.04 6.44
C VAL A 229 -0.03 -14.82 6.82
N TYR A 230 0.79 -14.29 7.72
CA TYR A 230 2.00 -15.00 8.14
C TYR A 230 1.72 -16.22 9.00
N LEU A 231 0.68 -16.23 9.84
CA LEU A 231 0.26 -17.44 10.56
C LEU A 231 -0.13 -18.54 9.56
N GLU A 232 -0.97 -18.23 8.57
CA GLU A 232 -1.40 -19.18 7.54
C GLU A 232 -0.22 -19.71 6.72
N LYS A 233 0.68 -18.81 6.27
CA LYS A 233 1.91 -19.19 5.57
C LYS A 233 2.81 -20.08 6.43
N SER A 234 2.94 -19.76 7.72
CA SER A 234 3.79 -20.53 8.65
C SER A 234 3.22 -21.93 8.86
N VAL A 235 1.91 -22.06 9.08
CA VAL A 235 1.23 -23.36 9.20
C VAL A 235 1.40 -24.19 7.92
N HIS A 236 1.21 -23.57 6.75
CA HIS A 236 1.41 -24.23 5.46
C HIS A 236 2.85 -24.74 5.31
N ASN A 237 3.84 -23.87 5.51
CA ASN A 237 5.25 -24.23 5.34
C ASN A 237 5.75 -25.22 6.38
N CYS A 238 5.21 -25.20 7.60
CA CYS A 238 5.49 -26.22 8.61
C CYS A 238 5.03 -27.61 8.15
N ARG A 239 3.88 -27.69 7.45
CA ARG A 239 3.30 -28.96 6.99
C ARG A 239 3.94 -29.47 5.70
N PHE A 240 4.24 -28.58 4.77
CA PHE A 240 4.65 -28.95 3.40
C PHE A 240 6.12 -28.65 3.10
N GLY A 241 6.83 -27.97 4.01
CA GLY A 241 8.18 -27.48 3.78
C GLY A 241 8.23 -26.32 2.79
N VAL A 242 9.44 -25.93 2.42
CA VAL A 242 9.72 -24.95 1.37
C VAL A 242 10.84 -25.50 0.47
N PRO A 243 10.94 -25.05 -0.80
CA PRO A 243 12.04 -25.41 -1.68
C PRO A 243 13.42 -25.11 -1.06
N GLU A 244 14.45 -25.85 -1.44
CA GLU A 244 15.82 -25.66 -0.91
C GLU A 244 16.33 -24.23 -1.13
N ASN A 245 16.06 -23.67 -2.31
CA ASN A 245 16.44 -22.32 -2.71
C ASN A 245 15.48 -21.22 -2.20
N TRP A 246 14.54 -21.55 -1.30
CA TRP A 246 13.61 -20.56 -0.76
C TRP A 246 14.33 -19.55 0.14
N GLN A 247 14.12 -18.26 -0.13
CA GLN A 247 14.79 -17.15 0.55
C GLN A 247 13.86 -16.32 1.46
N GLY A 248 12.59 -16.73 1.61
CA GLY A 248 11.61 -15.95 2.37
C GLY A 248 11.27 -14.60 1.74
N ILE A 249 11.37 -14.52 0.41
CA ILE A 249 11.03 -13.34 -0.39
C ILE A 249 9.71 -13.62 -1.13
N THR A 250 8.77 -12.69 -1.03
CA THR A 250 7.53 -12.73 -1.81
C THR A 250 7.83 -12.33 -3.26
N LEU A 251 7.60 -13.24 -4.20
CA LEU A 251 7.71 -12.96 -5.62
C LEU A 251 6.39 -12.37 -6.14
N LEU A 252 6.45 -11.17 -6.70
CA LEU A 252 5.30 -10.53 -7.33
C LEU A 252 5.38 -10.72 -8.86
N GLU A 253 4.31 -11.24 -9.44
CA GLU A 253 4.16 -11.35 -10.90
C GLU A 253 3.85 -9.98 -11.50
N ASP A 254 4.16 -9.78 -12.79
CA ASP A 254 3.80 -8.57 -13.55
C ASP A 254 2.30 -8.48 -13.87
#